data_AF-A0A0A8EX09-F1
#
_entry.id   AF-A0A0A8EX09-F1
#
_cell.length_a   1.000
_cell.length_b   1.000
_cell.length_c   1.000
_cell.angle_alpha   90.00
_cell.angle_beta   90.00
_cell.angle_gamma   90.00
#
_symmetry.space_group_name_H-M   'P 1'
#
loop_
_entity.id
_entity.type
_entity.pdbx_description
1 polymer ?
#
loop_
_entity_poly.entity_id
_entity_poly.type
_entity_poly.pdbx_seq_one_letter_code
_entity_poly.pdbx_strand_id
1 'polypeptide(L)'
;MIIKSTRPATPFQPPRRQSGITRLAAIDVEWTKNYHIKNGQRPFCYSIVWLDLPSSGTADLTAVPFEWTSVYVEEPDEMDALVRHAANTVATAADSADIITGHQFCADLSVLEATAPHDAITPLQKAREQWRQRRKADPTTSHYLDTRYDAGHLLAGASRRLVDVCTELGLDVTQPELRTVSMPAWHRRWIEDSHAEGRERVSVLNLRHSVSTAYVAARTADLGQWPAAGLNVNRVLADGAQGAWAWLTNPTFTALLEDTTCPSANAGLSPSKAPRRQAKPPSSTH
;
A
#
# COMPACT_ATOMS: atom_id res chain seq x y z
N MET A 1 6.42 16.84 10.62
CA MET A 1 5.86 15.69 9.90
C MET A 1 4.51 16.12 9.40
N ILE A 2 4.18 15.74 8.18
CA ILE A 2 2.91 16.10 7.57
C ILE A 2 1.96 14.92 7.71
N ILE A 3 0.84 15.18 8.39
CA ILE A 3 -0.21 14.19 8.64
C ILE A 3 -1.48 14.66 7.95
N LYS A 4 -2.07 13.80 7.13
CA LYS A 4 -3.40 14.00 6.55
C LYS A 4 -4.26 12.78 6.86
N SER A 5 -5.55 13.00 7.11
CA SER A 5 -6.48 11.94 7.49
C SER A 5 -7.91 12.36 7.20
N THR A 6 -8.81 11.39 7.00
CA THR A 6 -10.26 11.63 7.04
C THR A 6 -10.73 12.13 8.41
N ARG A 7 -9.92 11.94 9.46
CA ARG A 7 -10.21 12.33 10.85
C ARG A 7 -9.13 13.24 11.42
N PRO A 8 -9.02 14.50 10.98
CA PRO A 8 -7.92 15.40 11.34
C PRO A 8 -7.84 15.71 12.84
N ALA A 9 -8.94 15.65 13.59
CA ALA A 9 -8.95 15.86 15.04
C ALA A 9 -8.35 14.68 15.83
N THR A 10 -8.34 13.47 15.25
CA THR A 10 -7.84 12.25 15.88
C THR A 10 -7.22 11.33 14.82
N PRO A 11 -6.16 11.76 14.11
CA PRO A 11 -5.68 11.10 12.88
C PRO A 11 -5.10 9.71 13.14
N PHE A 12 -4.83 9.38 14.40
CA PHE A 12 -4.23 8.11 14.81
C PHE A 12 -5.20 7.18 15.53
N GLN A 13 -6.44 7.64 15.77
CA GLN A 13 -7.47 6.79 16.36
C GLN A 13 -8.18 6.02 15.25
N PRO A 14 -8.34 4.70 15.36
CA PRO A 14 -9.06 3.93 14.35
C PRO A 14 -10.53 4.40 14.29
N PRO A 15 -11.23 4.22 13.15
CA PRO A 15 -12.68 4.42 13.04
C PRO A 15 -13.42 3.82 14.22
N ARG A 16 -14.54 4.42 14.62
CA ARG A 16 -15.41 3.77 15.61
C ARG A 16 -15.88 2.43 15.04
N ARG A 17 -15.75 1.34 15.80
CA ARG A 17 -16.19 0.01 15.35
C ARG A 17 -17.71 -0.08 15.43
N GLN A 18 -18.34 -0.46 14.32
CA GLN A 18 -19.76 -0.78 14.26
C GLN A 18 -19.98 -2.26 14.63
N SER A 19 -21.21 -2.63 14.96
CA SER A 19 -21.57 -4.04 15.14
C SER A 19 -21.86 -4.67 13.78
N GLY A 20 -21.60 -5.97 13.63
CA GLY A 20 -21.89 -6.71 12.38
C GLY A 20 -20.94 -6.39 11.21
N ILE A 21 -19.72 -5.92 11.51
CA ILE A 21 -18.69 -5.65 10.51
C ILE A 21 -17.42 -6.46 10.75
N THR A 22 -16.74 -6.77 9.66
CA THR A 22 -15.34 -7.20 9.60
C THR A 22 -14.49 -6.00 9.20
N ARG A 23 -13.51 -5.65 10.03
CA ARG A 23 -12.60 -4.52 9.79
C ARG A 23 -11.28 -4.99 9.18
N LEU A 24 -10.95 -4.41 8.03
CA LEU A 24 -9.64 -4.50 7.39
C LEU A 24 -8.81 -3.25 7.69
N ALA A 25 -7.53 -3.45 8.00
CA ALA A 25 -6.53 -2.39 8.11
C ALA A 25 -5.38 -2.67 7.14
N ALA A 26 -5.29 -1.89 6.05
CA ALA A 26 -4.26 -2.02 5.04
C ALA A 26 -3.17 -0.97 5.24
N ILE A 27 -1.92 -1.41 5.41
CA ILE A 27 -0.77 -0.56 5.70
C ILE A 27 0.25 -0.70 4.57
N ASP A 28 0.80 0.42 4.11
CA ASP A 28 1.91 0.48 3.16
C ASP A 28 2.93 1.49 3.65
N VAL A 29 4.20 1.09 3.72
CA VAL A 29 5.32 1.96 4.10
C VAL A 29 6.18 2.19 2.86
N GLU A 30 6.73 3.39 2.73
CA GLU A 30 7.69 3.69 1.67
C GLU A 30 9.01 4.13 2.27
N TRP A 31 10.09 3.63 1.68
CA TRP A 31 11.43 3.82 2.20
C TRP A 31 12.47 3.93 1.08
N THR A 32 13.56 4.64 1.39
CA THR A 32 14.69 4.75 0.47
C THR A 32 15.42 3.42 0.36
N LYS A 33 15.91 3.13 -0.85
CA LYS A 33 16.73 1.93 -1.13
C LYS A 33 18.20 2.32 -1.12
N ASN A 34 18.91 1.94 -0.07
CA ASN A 34 20.37 2.02 -0.03
C ASN A 34 20.96 0.61 0.16
N TYR A 35 21.37 0.00 -0.96
CA TYR A 35 21.94 -1.35 -0.97
C TYR A 35 23.42 -1.40 -0.61
N HIS A 36 24.09 -0.24 -0.52
CA HIS A 36 25.52 -0.15 -0.22
C HIS A 36 25.79 -0.13 1.29
N ILE A 37 24.78 0.20 2.10
CA ILE A 37 24.91 0.31 3.55
C ILE A 37 23.95 -0.70 4.18
N LYS A 38 24.48 -1.60 5.01
CA LYS A 38 23.65 -2.50 5.84
C LYS A 38 22.73 -1.64 6.70
N ASN A 39 21.42 -1.90 6.65
CA ASN A 39 20.40 -1.09 7.31
C ASN A 39 20.39 0.38 6.86
N GLY A 40 20.82 0.68 5.64
CA GLY A 40 20.78 2.02 5.05
C GLY A 40 19.40 2.44 4.53
N GLN A 41 18.40 1.56 4.63
CA GLN A 41 17.03 1.88 4.25
C GLN A 41 16.43 2.85 5.27
N ARG A 42 15.66 3.84 4.79
CA ARG A 42 15.06 4.88 5.64
C ARG A 42 13.59 5.06 5.24
N PRO A 43 12.64 4.72 6.11
CA PRO A 43 11.23 5.06 5.94
C PRO A 43 11.07 6.58 5.79
N PHE A 44 10.21 7.01 4.88
CA PHE A 44 9.90 8.43 4.70
C PHE A 44 8.40 8.72 4.66
N CYS A 45 7.56 7.73 4.37
CA CYS A 45 6.13 7.85 4.58
C CYS A 45 5.48 6.50 4.83
N TYR A 46 4.27 6.54 5.39
CA TYR A 46 3.38 5.39 5.40
C TYR A 46 1.94 5.88 5.29
N SER A 47 1.05 4.96 4.93
CA SER A 47 -0.38 5.17 5.04
C SER A 47 -1.07 3.95 5.59
N ILE A 48 -2.24 4.19 6.17
CA ILE A 48 -3.16 3.16 6.61
C ILE A 48 -4.55 3.47 6.05
N VAL A 49 -5.20 2.43 5.55
CA VAL A 49 -6.60 2.45 5.10
C VAL A 49 -7.40 1.51 5.99
N TRP A 50 -8.52 2.01 6.50
CA TRP A 50 -9.49 1.24 7.26
C TRP A 50 -10.72 1.01 6.39
N LEU A 51 -11.10 -0.25 6.23
CA LEU A 51 -12.24 -0.67 5.42
C LEU A 51 -13.15 -1.55 6.29
N ASP A 52 -14.35 -1.05 6.56
CA ASP A 52 -15.37 -1.77 7.30
C ASP A 52 -16.31 -2.45 6.31
N LEU A 53 -16.34 -3.79 6.34
CA LEU A 53 -17.18 -4.61 5.48
C LEU A 53 -18.25 -5.31 6.32
N PRO A 54 -19.45 -5.60 5.79
CA PRO A 54 -20.41 -6.45 6.47
C PRO A 54 -19.77 -7.80 6.86
N SER A 55 -20.05 -8.28 8.07
CA SER A 55 -19.51 -9.58 8.53
C SER A 55 -20.16 -10.79 7.83
N SER A 56 -21.25 -10.55 7.09
CA SER A 56 -21.94 -11.56 6.29
C SER A 56 -22.18 -11.08 4.86
N GLY A 57 -21.98 -12.00 3.91
CA GLY A 57 -22.07 -11.70 2.48
C GLY A 57 -20.81 -11.01 1.94
N THR A 58 -20.91 -10.55 0.69
CA THR A 58 -19.80 -9.92 -0.03
C THR A 58 -20.19 -8.50 -0.40
N ALA A 59 -19.42 -7.51 0.06
CA ALA A 59 -19.69 -6.10 -0.21
C ALA A 59 -19.31 -5.69 -1.64
N ASP A 60 -20.07 -4.78 -2.24
CA ASP A 60 -19.64 -4.08 -3.45
C ASP A 60 -18.65 -2.96 -3.07
N LEU A 61 -17.37 -3.18 -3.34
CA LEU A 61 -16.29 -2.26 -2.99
C LEU A 61 -16.37 -0.92 -3.73
N THR A 62 -17.21 -0.78 -4.76
CA THR A 62 -17.46 0.52 -5.40
C THR A 62 -18.27 1.47 -4.52
N ALA A 63 -19.03 0.93 -3.56
CA ALA A 63 -19.93 1.69 -2.70
C ALA A 63 -19.46 1.75 -1.23
N VAL A 64 -18.39 1.02 -0.89
CA VAL A 64 -17.87 1.00 0.49
C VAL A 64 -16.90 2.17 0.70
N PRO A 65 -17.20 3.10 1.62
CA PRO A 65 -16.27 4.16 1.96
C PRO A 65 -15.07 3.59 2.74
N PHE A 66 -13.94 4.28 2.68
CA PHE A 66 -12.77 3.95 3.48
C PHE A 66 -12.31 5.17 4.29
N GLU A 67 -11.79 4.92 5.49
CA GLU A 67 -11.07 5.93 6.26
C GLU A 67 -9.57 5.75 6.05
N TRP A 68 -8.81 6.84 6.16
CA TRP A 68 -7.38 6.76 5.94
C TRP A 68 -6.59 7.77 6.75
N THR A 69 -5.32 7.44 6.95
CA THR A 69 -4.29 8.35 7.47
C THR A 69 -3.02 8.17 6.64
N SER A 70 -2.42 9.28 6.22
CA SER A 70 -1.14 9.34 5.52
C SER A 70 -0.19 10.22 6.32
N VAL A 71 1.02 9.71 6.56
CA VAL A 71 2.06 10.41 7.32
C VAL A 71 3.32 10.46 6.48
N TYR A 72 3.91 11.65 6.38
CA TYR A 72 5.08 11.93 5.55
C TYR A 72 6.11 12.74 6.34
N VAL A 73 7.40 12.41 6.24
CA VAL A 73 8.47 13.19 6.88
C VAL A 73 8.70 14.49 6.13
N GLU A 74 8.60 15.60 6.86
CA GLU A 74 8.88 16.93 6.34
C GLU A 74 10.37 17.20 6.40
N GLU A 75 10.99 16.85 7.53
CA GLU A 75 12.40 17.07 7.81
C GLU A 75 13.13 15.73 8.09
N PRO A 76 14.45 15.61 7.83
CA PRO A 76 15.20 14.36 8.01
C PRO A 76 15.23 13.82 9.46
N ASP A 77 15.16 14.69 10.46
CA ASP A 77 15.20 14.33 11.89
C ASP A 77 13.89 13.75 12.42
N GLU A 78 12.83 13.75 11.59
CA GLU A 78 11.51 13.25 11.96
C GLU A 78 11.34 11.74 11.78
N MET A 79 12.36 11.05 11.27
CA MET A 79 12.29 9.62 10.98
C MET A 79 11.95 8.78 12.22
N ASP A 80 12.57 9.07 13.37
CA ASP A 80 12.28 8.33 14.61
C ASP A 80 10.82 8.49 15.02
N ALA A 81 10.26 9.70 14.84
CA ALA A 81 8.86 9.96 15.12
C ALA A 81 7.97 9.19 14.13
N LEU A 82 8.28 9.20 12.83
CA LEU A 82 7.57 8.42 11.81
C LEU A 82 7.53 6.92 12.19
N VAL A 83 8.67 6.34 12.57
CA VAL A 83 8.75 4.91 12.90
C VAL A 83 7.97 4.59 14.18
N ARG A 84 8.04 5.43 15.23
CA ARG A 84 7.18 5.27 16.42
C ARG A 84 5.70 5.31 16.06
N HIS A 85 5.30 6.25 15.20
CA HIS A 85 3.91 6.34 14.76
C HIS A 85 3.47 5.14 13.93
N ALA A 86 4.31 4.65 13.01
CA ALA A 86 4.03 3.44 12.26
C ALA A 86 3.91 2.22 13.19
N ALA A 87 4.81 2.06 14.17
CA ALA A 87 4.76 0.98 15.16
C ALA A 87 3.46 1.01 15.99
N ASN A 88 3.06 2.19 16.47
CA ASN A 88 1.79 2.38 17.18
C ASN A 88 0.57 2.11 16.29
N THR A 89 0.64 2.50 15.02
CA THR A 89 -0.41 2.23 14.03
C THR A 89 -0.57 0.73 13.79
N VAL A 90 0.53 0.00 13.63
CA VAL A 90 0.53 -1.46 13.50
C VAL A 90 -0.04 -2.13 14.75
N ALA A 91 0.36 -1.69 15.95
CA ALA A 91 -0.21 -2.20 17.20
C ALA A 91 -1.72 -1.93 17.30
N THR A 92 -2.14 -0.71 16.98
CA THR A 92 -3.55 -0.30 16.98
C THR A 92 -4.37 -1.12 15.97
N ALA A 93 -3.83 -1.38 14.78
CA ALA A 93 -4.45 -2.25 13.80
C ALA A 93 -4.58 -3.69 14.34
N ALA A 94 -3.54 -4.24 14.97
CA ALA A 94 -3.60 -5.56 15.58
C ALA A 94 -4.68 -5.67 16.67
N ASP A 95 -4.90 -4.59 17.44
CA ASP A 95 -5.88 -4.57 18.53
C ASP A 95 -7.31 -4.28 18.07
N SER A 96 -7.51 -3.65 16.90
CA SER A 96 -8.82 -3.12 16.48
C SER A 96 -9.37 -3.65 15.15
N ALA A 97 -8.53 -4.25 14.31
CA ALA A 97 -8.95 -4.86 13.04
C ALA A 97 -9.09 -6.38 13.19
N ASP A 98 -9.92 -6.97 12.33
CA ASP A 98 -10.06 -8.42 12.21
C ASP A 98 -9.03 -8.96 11.20
N ILE A 99 -8.69 -8.17 10.18
CA ILE A 99 -7.66 -8.49 9.19
C ILE A 99 -6.69 -7.32 9.07
N ILE A 100 -5.41 -7.57 9.34
CA ILE A 100 -4.30 -6.64 9.10
C ILE A 100 -3.60 -7.04 7.81
N THR A 101 -3.41 -6.11 6.89
CA THR A 101 -2.87 -6.43 5.58
C THR A 101 -1.85 -5.42 5.07
N GLY A 102 -0.98 -5.89 4.19
CA GLY A 102 -0.01 -5.13 3.43
C GLY A 102 0.36 -5.95 2.18
N HIS A 103 1.01 -5.33 1.21
CA HIS A 103 1.54 -6.06 0.05
C HIS A 103 3.05 -6.27 0.21
N GLN A 104 3.48 -7.51 0.49
CA GLN A 104 4.85 -7.80 0.93
C GLN A 104 5.18 -7.15 2.29
N PHE A 105 4.22 -7.15 3.21
CA PHE A 105 4.28 -6.42 4.47
C PHE A 105 5.45 -6.85 5.37
N CYS A 106 5.99 -8.06 5.17
CA CYS A 106 7.22 -8.47 5.84
C CYS A 106 8.41 -7.55 5.54
N ALA A 107 8.48 -6.93 4.36
CA ALA A 107 9.52 -5.99 4.00
C ALA A 107 9.36 -4.70 4.81
N ASP A 108 8.16 -4.10 4.79
CA ASP A 108 7.80 -2.91 5.56
C ASP A 108 8.13 -3.10 7.04
N LEU A 109 7.65 -4.19 7.64
CA LEU A 109 7.92 -4.51 9.04
C LEU A 109 9.41 -4.72 9.31
N SER A 110 10.17 -5.29 8.36
CA SER A 110 11.62 -5.45 8.52
C SER A 110 12.35 -4.11 8.52
N VAL A 111 11.95 -3.19 7.64
CA VAL A 111 12.57 -1.87 7.54
C VAL A 111 12.21 -1.02 8.75
N LEU A 112 10.95 -1.03 9.17
CA LEU A 112 10.51 -0.37 10.39
C LEU A 112 11.28 -0.91 11.60
N GLU A 113 11.36 -2.24 11.80
CA GLU A 113 12.11 -2.82 12.93
C GLU A 113 13.58 -2.43 12.89
N ALA A 114 14.22 -2.50 11.73
CA ALA A 114 15.65 -2.19 11.59
C ALA A 114 16.00 -0.71 11.80
N THR A 115 15.00 0.18 11.77
CA THR A 115 15.16 1.63 11.96
C THR A 115 14.46 2.14 13.22
N ALA A 116 13.89 1.25 14.03
CA ALA A 116 13.07 1.65 15.17
C ALA A 116 13.92 2.18 16.33
N PRO A 117 13.51 3.30 16.95
CA PRO A 117 13.99 3.64 18.28
C PRO A 117 13.53 2.57 19.29
N HIS A 118 14.24 2.47 20.42
CA HIS A 118 14.08 1.38 21.38
C HIS A 118 12.63 1.16 21.86
N ASP A 119 11.85 2.23 22.02
CA ASP A 119 10.45 2.21 22.46
C ASP A 119 9.46 1.70 21.39
N ALA A 120 9.85 1.66 20.11
CA ALA A 120 9.02 1.18 19.01
C ALA A 120 9.33 -0.26 18.56
N ILE A 121 10.40 -0.87 19.06
CA ILE A 121 10.85 -2.20 18.62
C ILE A 121 9.85 -3.29 18.98
N THR A 122 9.36 -3.32 20.23
CA THR A 122 8.52 -4.42 20.72
C THR A 122 7.21 -4.61 19.94
N PRO A 123 6.43 -3.54 19.63
CA PRO A 123 5.26 -3.68 18.77
C PRO A 123 5.58 -4.27 17.39
N LEU A 124 6.68 -3.84 16.77
CA LEU A 124 7.09 -4.31 15.45
C LEU A 124 7.55 -5.78 15.47
N GLN A 125 8.28 -6.20 16.51
CA GLN A 125 8.66 -7.59 16.71
C GLN A 125 7.44 -8.50 16.87
N LYS A 126 6.46 -8.08 17.68
CA LYS A 126 5.19 -8.80 17.85
C LYS A 126 4.46 -8.93 16.51
N ALA A 127 4.34 -7.84 15.76
CA ALA A 127 3.70 -7.84 14.44
C ALA A 127 4.41 -8.78 13.45
N ARG A 128 5.74 -8.80 13.44
CA ARG A 128 6.53 -9.70 12.59
C ARG A 128 6.34 -11.16 12.94
N GLU A 129 6.30 -11.48 14.23
CA GLU A 129 6.05 -12.84 14.67
C GLU A 129 4.65 -13.31 14.28
N GLN A 130 3.63 -12.48 14.50
CA GLN A 130 2.26 -12.76 14.05
C GLN A 130 2.17 -12.91 12.52
N TRP A 131 2.84 -12.03 11.75
CA TRP A 131 2.91 -12.14 10.29
C TRP A 131 3.57 -13.45 9.82
N ARG A 132 4.61 -13.93 10.51
CA ARG A 132 5.27 -15.22 10.19
C ARG A 132 4.32 -16.40 10.46
N GLN A 133 3.52 -16.30 11.50
CA GLN A 133 2.56 -17.32 11.90
C GLN A 133 1.23 -17.24 11.15
N ARG A 134 1.03 -16.22 10.30
CA ARG A 134 -0.27 -15.88 9.71
C ARG A 134 -1.02 -17.02 9.01
N ARG A 135 -0.30 -17.94 8.36
CA ARG A 135 -0.92 -19.10 7.67
C ARG A 135 -1.51 -20.15 8.62
N LYS A 136 -1.19 -20.05 9.90
CA LYS A 136 -1.67 -20.94 10.98
C LYS A 136 -2.63 -20.20 11.92
N ALA A 137 -2.89 -18.92 11.68
CA ALA A 137 -3.76 -18.12 12.53
C ALA A 137 -5.21 -18.60 12.42
N ASP A 138 -5.95 -18.48 13.51
CA ASP A 138 -7.40 -18.70 13.50
C ASP A 138 -8.08 -17.52 12.78
N PRO A 139 -8.76 -17.76 11.64
CA PRO A 139 -9.40 -16.70 10.86
C PRO A 139 -10.55 -16.01 11.60
N THR A 140 -11.05 -16.59 12.69
CA THR A 140 -12.08 -15.97 13.54
C THR A 140 -11.51 -14.94 14.53
N THR A 141 -10.19 -14.84 14.59
CA THR A 141 -9.46 -13.85 15.41
C THR A 141 -8.69 -12.88 14.52
N SER A 142 -8.22 -11.79 15.12
CA SER A 142 -7.34 -10.82 14.44
C SER A 142 -6.11 -11.53 13.85
N HIS A 143 -5.92 -11.41 12.54
CA HIS A 143 -4.83 -12.09 11.83
C HIS A 143 -4.26 -11.25 10.69
N TYR A 144 -3.06 -11.63 10.25
CA TYR A 144 -2.39 -10.99 9.13
C TYR A 144 -2.74 -11.67 7.80
N LEU A 145 -2.90 -10.89 6.75
CA LEU A 145 -3.04 -11.35 5.37
C LEU A 145 -2.04 -10.57 4.51
N ASP A 146 -1.14 -11.25 3.80
CA ASP A 146 -0.20 -10.59 2.90
C ASP A 146 -0.61 -10.82 1.46
N THR A 147 -1.10 -9.77 0.80
CA THR A 147 -1.70 -9.88 -0.54
C THR A 147 -0.70 -10.35 -1.60
N ARG A 148 0.61 -10.20 -1.38
CA ARG A 148 1.61 -10.74 -2.29
C ARG A 148 1.66 -12.27 -2.25
N TYR A 149 1.50 -12.84 -1.05
CA TYR A 149 1.75 -14.26 -0.81
C TYR A 149 0.48 -15.09 -0.68
N ASP A 150 -0.63 -14.48 -0.29
CA ASP A 150 -1.84 -15.20 0.13
C ASP A 150 -3.00 -15.03 -0.87
N ALA A 151 -2.93 -14.04 -1.78
CA ALA A 151 -3.89 -13.86 -2.88
C ALA A 151 -3.67 -14.80 -4.08
N GLY A 152 -2.71 -15.73 -4.00
CA GLY A 152 -2.27 -16.54 -5.14
C GLY A 152 -3.36 -17.43 -5.76
N HIS A 153 -4.40 -17.78 -4.99
CA HIS A 153 -5.52 -18.58 -5.47
C HIS A 153 -6.48 -17.80 -6.40
N LEU A 154 -6.40 -16.47 -6.40
CA LEU A 154 -7.17 -15.60 -7.30
C LEU A 154 -6.44 -15.34 -8.62
N LEU A 155 -5.19 -15.79 -8.76
CA LEU A 155 -4.26 -15.33 -9.79
C LEU A 155 -3.72 -16.50 -10.62
N ALA A 156 -3.89 -16.44 -11.92
CA ALA A 156 -3.27 -17.30 -12.93
C ALA A 156 -1.85 -16.82 -13.34
N GLY A 157 -1.56 -15.52 -13.23
CA GLY A 157 -0.28 -14.92 -13.62
C GLY A 157 0.87 -15.27 -12.67
N ALA A 158 2.09 -15.20 -13.18
CA ALA A 158 3.31 -15.48 -12.40
C ALA A 158 3.80 -14.27 -11.57
N SER A 159 3.45 -13.04 -11.98
CA SER A 159 3.91 -11.86 -11.26
C SER A 159 3.13 -11.65 -9.95
N ARG A 160 3.83 -11.12 -8.95
CA ARG A 160 3.32 -10.81 -7.62
C ARG A 160 3.73 -9.39 -7.20
N ARG A 161 3.90 -8.48 -8.17
CA ARG A 161 3.98 -7.04 -7.89
C ARG A 161 2.55 -6.51 -7.71
N LEU A 162 2.34 -5.58 -6.80
CA LEU A 162 1.00 -5.05 -6.51
C LEU A 162 0.26 -4.61 -7.78
N VAL A 163 0.92 -3.84 -8.65
CA VAL A 163 0.33 -3.37 -9.92
C VAL A 163 -0.12 -4.50 -10.85
N ASP A 164 0.64 -5.60 -10.92
CA ASP A 164 0.28 -6.74 -11.78
C ASP A 164 -0.86 -7.55 -11.16
N VAL A 165 -0.84 -7.73 -9.84
CA VAL A 165 -1.93 -8.37 -9.09
C VAL A 165 -3.23 -7.58 -9.27
N CYS A 166 -3.17 -6.26 -9.13
CA CYS A 166 -4.31 -5.38 -9.34
C CYS A 166 -4.84 -5.47 -10.77
N THR A 167 -3.95 -5.38 -11.76
CA THR A 167 -4.32 -5.46 -13.18
C THR A 167 -4.99 -6.79 -13.51
N GLU A 168 -4.43 -7.90 -13.03
CA GLU A 168 -4.98 -9.24 -13.23
C GLU A 168 -6.38 -9.41 -12.62
N LEU A 169 -6.62 -8.74 -11.48
CA LEU A 169 -7.91 -8.72 -10.80
C LEU A 169 -8.88 -7.65 -11.35
N GLY A 170 -8.52 -6.93 -12.42
CA GLY A 170 -9.36 -5.90 -13.03
C GLY A 170 -9.41 -4.58 -12.27
N LEU A 171 -8.43 -4.30 -11.41
CA LEU A 171 -8.26 -3.00 -10.77
C LEU A 171 -7.36 -2.11 -11.63
N ASP A 172 -7.84 -0.93 -12.00
CA ASP A 172 -6.99 0.11 -12.60
C ASP A 172 -6.30 0.90 -11.49
N VAL A 173 -4.99 0.70 -11.40
CA VAL A 173 -4.09 1.34 -10.44
C VAL A 173 -3.02 2.17 -11.15
N THR A 174 -3.30 2.68 -12.36
CA THR A 174 -2.34 3.44 -13.17
C THR A 174 -1.62 4.53 -12.36
N GLN A 175 -0.29 4.56 -12.48
CA GLN A 175 0.60 5.39 -11.64
C GLN A 175 1.38 6.41 -12.48
N PRO A 176 0.78 7.55 -12.88
CA PRO A 176 1.48 8.55 -13.69
C PRO A 176 2.70 9.16 -12.96
N GLU A 177 2.74 9.09 -11.64
CA GLU A 177 3.82 9.60 -10.80
C GLU A 177 5.16 8.91 -11.06
N LEU A 178 5.11 7.65 -11.53
CA LEU A 178 6.29 6.80 -11.74
C LEU A 178 6.77 6.73 -13.19
N ARG A 179 6.15 7.47 -14.12
CA ARG A 179 6.53 7.42 -15.55
C ARG A 179 7.98 7.84 -15.79
N THR A 180 8.47 8.83 -15.04
CA THR A 180 9.77 9.46 -15.26
C THR A 180 10.64 9.54 -14.01
N VAL A 181 10.06 9.41 -12.82
CA VAL A 181 10.74 9.63 -11.54
C VAL A 181 10.27 8.58 -10.54
N SER A 182 11.21 7.95 -9.82
CA SER A 182 10.88 6.96 -8.78
C SER A 182 10.43 7.66 -7.49
N MET A 183 9.71 6.96 -6.61
CA MET A 183 9.30 7.53 -5.31
C MET A 183 10.47 8.05 -4.48
N PRO A 184 11.61 7.32 -4.33
CA PRO A 184 12.76 7.85 -3.60
C PRO A 184 13.37 9.09 -4.25
N ALA A 185 13.28 9.23 -5.58
CA ALA A 185 13.74 10.42 -6.27
C ALA A 185 12.79 11.61 -6.05
N TRP A 186 11.47 11.38 -6.02
CA TRP A 186 10.51 12.42 -5.60
C TRP A 186 10.71 12.84 -4.15
N HIS A 187 10.91 11.88 -3.25
CA HIS A 187 11.21 12.17 -1.85
C HIS A 187 12.49 13.00 -1.70
N ARG A 188 13.54 12.67 -2.45
CA ARG A 188 14.77 13.46 -2.45
C ARG A 188 14.53 14.91 -2.89
N ARG A 189 13.80 15.14 -3.99
CA ARG A 189 13.44 16.50 -4.44
C ARG A 189 12.60 17.27 -3.44
N TRP A 190 11.81 16.58 -2.63
CA TRP A 190 11.09 17.22 -1.53
C TRP A 190 12.07 17.71 -0.45
N ILE A 191 12.96 16.84 0.02
CA ILE A 191 13.90 17.17 1.10
C ILE A 191 14.96 18.19 0.65
N GLU A 192 15.44 18.09 -0.59
CA GLU A 192 16.53 18.94 -1.10
C GLU A 192 16.02 20.25 -1.71
N ASP A 193 14.89 20.22 -2.42
CA ASP A 193 14.41 21.36 -3.23
C ASP A 193 13.03 21.88 -2.77
N SER A 194 12.47 21.37 -1.67
CA SER A 194 11.12 21.69 -1.18
C SER A 194 10.02 21.54 -2.26
N HIS A 195 10.18 20.56 -3.17
CA HIS A 195 9.27 20.37 -4.31
C HIS A 195 7.92 19.78 -3.88
N ALA A 196 6.99 20.63 -3.43
CA ALA A 196 5.71 20.25 -2.80
C ALA A 196 4.89 19.24 -3.62
N GLU A 197 4.76 19.42 -4.94
CA GLU A 197 4.03 18.48 -5.80
C GLU A 197 4.64 17.07 -5.78
N GLY A 198 5.98 16.96 -5.65
CA GLY A 198 6.67 15.67 -5.60
C GLY A 198 6.30 14.90 -4.34
N ARG A 199 6.24 15.60 -3.20
CA ARG A 199 5.73 15.06 -1.94
C ARG A 199 4.27 14.60 -2.09
N GLU A 200 3.40 15.43 -2.66
CA GLU A 200 1.98 15.06 -2.84
C GLU A 200 1.79 13.84 -3.72
N ARG A 201 2.53 13.74 -4.83
CA ARG A 201 2.56 12.57 -5.70
C ARG A 201 2.93 11.31 -4.92
N VAL A 202 3.94 11.39 -4.05
CA VAL A 202 4.36 10.25 -3.22
C VAL A 202 3.30 9.89 -2.18
N SER A 203 2.70 10.86 -1.49
CA SER A 203 1.62 10.60 -0.52
C SER A 203 0.41 9.94 -1.18
N VAL A 204 -0.03 10.44 -2.34
CA VAL A 204 -1.16 9.88 -3.09
C VAL A 204 -0.84 8.48 -3.62
N LEU A 205 0.38 8.25 -4.10
CA LEU A 205 0.81 6.94 -4.57
C LEU A 205 0.89 5.90 -3.44
N ASN A 206 1.43 6.26 -2.27
CA ASN A 206 1.45 5.39 -1.09
C ASN A 206 0.02 5.08 -0.61
N LEU A 207 -0.87 6.08 -0.57
CA LEU A 207 -2.28 5.82 -0.24
C LEU A 207 -2.96 4.92 -1.28
N ARG A 208 -2.66 5.09 -2.59
CA ARG A 208 -3.14 4.19 -3.65
C ARG A 208 -2.69 2.75 -3.38
N HIS A 209 -1.45 2.53 -2.93
CA HIS A 209 -0.97 1.18 -2.59
C HIS A 209 -1.75 0.57 -1.42
N SER A 210 -2.03 1.32 -0.35
CA SER A 210 -2.86 0.84 0.75
C SER A 210 -4.30 0.55 0.34
N VAL A 211 -4.96 1.41 -0.44
CA VAL A 211 -6.33 1.17 -0.94
C VAL A 211 -6.36 -0.07 -1.84
N SER A 212 -5.41 -0.18 -2.77
CA SER A 212 -5.30 -1.33 -3.67
C SER A 212 -5.11 -2.63 -2.88
N THR A 213 -4.25 -2.59 -1.86
CA THR A 213 -4.00 -3.72 -0.96
C THR A 213 -5.26 -4.09 -0.18
N ALA A 214 -6.01 -3.10 0.34
CA ALA A 214 -7.27 -3.35 1.05
C ALA A 214 -8.28 -4.09 0.16
N TYR A 215 -8.40 -3.70 -1.11
CA TYR A 215 -9.32 -4.34 -2.05
C TYR A 215 -8.88 -5.75 -2.44
N VAL A 216 -7.59 -5.96 -2.69
CA VAL A 216 -7.06 -7.31 -2.93
C VAL A 216 -7.28 -8.20 -1.70
N ALA A 217 -7.06 -7.68 -0.49
CA ALA A 217 -7.29 -8.42 0.75
C ALA A 217 -8.77 -8.75 0.97
N ALA A 218 -9.67 -7.79 0.76
CA ALA A 218 -11.12 -8.00 0.83
C ALA A 218 -11.58 -9.09 -0.15
N ARG A 219 -11.04 -9.09 -1.37
CA ARG A 219 -11.31 -10.13 -2.37
C ARG A 219 -10.72 -11.49 -1.98
N THR A 220 -9.51 -11.50 -1.43
CA THR A 220 -8.81 -12.70 -0.95
C THR A 220 -9.55 -13.38 0.20
N ALA A 221 -10.20 -12.59 1.06
CA ALA A 221 -10.99 -13.07 2.18
C ALA A 221 -12.47 -13.31 1.84
N ASP A 222 -12.87 -13.17 0.57
CA ASP A 222 -14.24 -13.30 0.07
C ASP A 222 -15.26 -12.32 0.70
N LEU A 223 -14.75 -11.20 1.24
CA LEU A 223 -15.53 -10.14 1.89
C LEU A 223 -15.95 -9.03 0.92
N GLY A 224 -15.25 -8.90 -0.21
CA GLY A 224 -15.45 -7.83 -1.17
C GLY A 224 -15.44 -8.30 -2.63
N GLN A 225 -16.22 -7.60 -3.45
CA GLN A 225 -16.27 -7.77 -4.89
C GLN A 225 -16.42 -6.42 -5.59
N TRP A 226 -16.20 -6.41 -6.90
CA TRP A 226 -16.46 -5.27 -7.77
C TRP A 226 -16.99 -5.80 -9.11
N PRO A 227 -17.57 -4.94 -9.97
CA PRO A 227 -18.08 -5.35 -11.26
C PRO A 227 -17.05 -6.11 -12.10
N ALA A 228 -17.52 -7.07 -12.90
CA ALA A 228 -16.65 -7.85 -13.80
C ALA A 228 -15.91 -6.98 -14.83
N ALA A 229 -16.42 -5.78 -15.12
CA ALA A 229 -15.77 -4.78 -15.96
C ALA A 229 -14.53 -4.14 -15.30
N GLY A 230 -14.30 -4.36 -14.01
CA GLY A 230 -13.20 -3.82 -13.24
C GLY A 230 -13.59 -2.64 -12.33
N LEU A 231 -12.61 -2.14 -11.57
CA LEU A 231 -12.75 -0.98 -10.68
C LEU A 231 -11.53 -0.05 -10.81
N ASN A 232 -11.79 1.24 -11.07
CA ASN A 232 -10.74 2.26 -11.15
C ASN A 232 -10.42 2.80 -9.74
N VAL A 233 -9.29 2.37 -9.18
CA VAL A 233 -8.85 2.76 -7.84
C VAL A 233 -8.51 4.25 -7.78
N ASN A 234 -8.10 4.87 -8.90
CA ASN A 234 -7.84 6.32 -8.94
C ASN A 234 -9.10 7.13 -8.70
N ARG A 235 -10.27 6.66 -9.17
CA ARG A 235 -11.55 7.32 -8.90
C ARG A 235 -11.94 7.18 -7.43
N VAL A 236 -11.83 5.97 -6.87
CA VAL A 236 -12.08 5.75 -5.44
C VAL A 236 -11.17 6.63 -4.58
N LEU A 237 -9.90 6.78 -4.96
CA LEU A 237 -8.94 7.64 -4.27
C LEU A 237 -9.30 9.13 -4.40
N ALA A 238 -9.71 9.59 -5.59
CA ALA A 238 -10.11 10.97 -5.82
C ALA A 238 -11.30 11.36 -4.93
N ASP A 239 -12.29 10.47 -4.84
CA ASP A 239 -13.51 10.67 -4.06
C ASP A 239 -13.21 10.58 -2.55
N GLY A 240 -12.53 9.51 -2.12
CA GLY A 240 -12.25 9.24 -0.70
C GLY A 240 -11.19 10.16 -0.05
N ALA A 241 -10.37 10.83 -0.85
CA ALA A 241 -9.35 11.78 -0.38
C ALA A 241 -9.53 13.19 -0.94
N GLN A 242 -10.74 13.56 -1.35
CA GLN A 242 -11.04 14.86 -1.91
C GLN A 242 -10.54 16.00 -1.02
N GLY A 243 -9.84 16.97 -1.62
CA GLY A 243 -9.30 18.14 -0.92
C GLY A 243 -8.06 17.86 -0.06
N ALA A 244 -7.60 16.61 0.05
CA ALA A 244 -6.40 16.30 0.81
C ALA A 244 -5.11 16.78 0.14
N TRP A 245 -4.99 16.65 -1.19
CA TRP A 245 -3.81 17.06 -1.95
C TRP A 245 -4.21 17.76 -3.25
N ALA A 246 -3.50 18.81 -3.61
CA ALA A 246 -3.71 19.52 -4.88
C ALA A 246 -3.42 18.60 -6.09
N TRP A 247 -2.51 17.62 -5.91
CA TRP A 247 -2.22 16.59 -6.89
C TRP A 247 -3.48 15.87 -7.41
N LEU A 248 -4.50 15.62 -6.58
CA LEU A 248 -5.74 14.95 -6.99
C LEU A 248 -6.58 15.77 -7.99
N THR A 249 -6.36 17.08 -8.04
CA THR A 249 -7.00 18.00 -8.99
C THR A 249 -6.08 18.39 -10.15
N ASN A 250 -4.87 17.83 -10.21
CA ASN A 250 -3.94 18.11 -11.30
C ASN A 250 -4.43 17.45 -12.61
N PRO A 251 -4.31 18.12 -13.78
CA PRO A 251 -4.73 17.56 -15.07
C PRO A 251 -4.18 16.17 -15.38
N THR A 252 -2.95 15.88 -14.94
CA THR A 252 -2.33 14.57 -15.12
C THR A 252 -3.06 13.47 -14.33
N PHE A 253 -3.54 13.79 -13.13
CA PHE A 253 -4.30 12.85 -12.31
C PHE A 253 -5.76 12.76 -12.77
N THR A 254 -6.40 13.88 -13.08
CA THR A 254 -7.82 13.88 -13.51
C THR A 254 -8.01 13.17 -14.85
N ALA A 255 -7.01 13.14 -15.73
CA ALA A 255 -7.03 12.33 -16.95
C ALA A 255 -7.19 10.82 -16.68
N LEU A 256 -6.82 10.33 -15.47
CA LEU A 256 -7.06 8.94 -15.06
C LEU A 256 -8.54 8.66 -14.74
N LEU A 257 -9.35 9.70 -14.58
CA LEU A 257 -10.73 9.60 -14.13
C LEU A 257 -11.73 9.59 -15.30
N GLU A 258 -11.31 10.01 -16.49
CA GLU A 258 -12.17 10.21 -17.65
C GLU A 258 -12.55 8.89 -18.36
N ASP A 259 -11.76 7.83 -18.17
CA ASP A 259 -12.03 6.53 -18.77
C ASP A 259 -13.01 5.72 -17.90
N THR A 260 -14.22 5.48 -18.42
CA THR A 260 -15.25 4.66 -17.74
C THR A 260 -15.06 3.17 -17.98
N THR A 261 -14.18 2.79 -18.91
CA THR A 261 -13.77 1.41 -19.11
C THR A 261 -12.44 1.19 -18.39
N CYS A 262 -12.37 0.30 -17.40
CA CYS A 262 -11.08 -0.08 -16.82
C CYS A 262 -10.19 -0.66 -17.92
N PRO A 263 -9.15 0.05 -18.39
CA PRO A 263 -8.38 -0.39 -19.54
C PRO A 263 -7.20 -1.23 -19.05
N SER A 264 -7.48 -2.39 -18.44
CA SER A 264 -6.40 -3.32 -18.06
C SER A 264 -5.82 -4.06 -19.27
N ALA A 265 -6.38 -3.90 -20.47
CA ALA A 265 -5.94 -4.65 -21.64
C ALA A 265 -4.74 -4.05 -22.40
N ASN A 266 -4.42 -2.76 -22.29
CA ASN A 266 -3.49 -2.12 -23.25
C ASN A 266 -2.44 -1.15 -22.69
N ALA A 267 -2.24 -1.07 -21.37
CA ALA A 267 -1.05 -0.39 -20.85
C ALA A 267 0.17 -1.29 -21.05
N GLY A 268 0.83 -1.13 -22.21
CA GLY A 268 2.06 -1.83 -22.56
C GLY A 268 3.02 -1.87 -21.38
N LEU A 269 3.37 -3.10 -20.98
CA LEU A 269 4.40 -3.38 -20.00
C LEU A 269 5.59 -2.45 -20.24
N SER A 270 5.93 -1.66 -19.22
CA SER A 270 7.14 -0.85 -19.19
C SER A 270 8.32 -1.67 -19.75
N PRO A 271 9.14 -1.12 -20.68
CA PRO A 271 10.21 -1.86 -21.36
C PRO A 271 11.39 -2.06 -20.40
N SER A 272 11.21 -2.90 -19.39
CA SER A 272 12.27 -3.29 -18.48
C SER A 272 12.03 -4.73 -18.05
N LYS A 273 12.14 -5.62 -19.05
CA LYS A 273 12.66 -7.00 -19.02
C LYS A 273 12.09 -7.76 -20.22
N ALA A 274 12.61 -7.48 -21.41
CA ALA A 274 12.70 -8.54 -22.41
C ALA A 274 13.48 -9.71 -21.76
N PRO A 275 13.04 -10.98 -21.92
CA PRO A 275 13.81 -12.12 -21.43
C PRO A 275 15.22 -12.02 -22.00
N ARG A 276 16.23 -11.95 -21.11
CA ARG A 276 17.63 -12.06 -21.52
C ARG A 276 17.76 -13.35 -22.33
N ARG A 277 18.19 -13.24 -23.59
CA ARG A 277 18.61 -14.39 -24.40
C ARG A 277 19.55 -15.24 -23.54
N GLN A 278 19.21 -16.52 -23.41
CA GLN A 278 20.09 -17.49 -22.77
C GLN A 278 21.48 -17.39 -23.42
N ALA A 279 22.51 -17.26 -22.59
CA ALA A 279 23.88 -17.31 -23.05
C ALA A 279 24.12 -18.65 -23.75
N LYS A 280 24.65 -18.61 -24.98
CA LYS A 280 25.09 -19.82 -25.68
C LYS A 280 26.15 -20.53 -24.83
N PRO A 281 26.09 -21.86 -24.68
CA PRO A 281 27.16 -22.61 -24.04
C PRO A 281 28.45 -22.45 -24.86
N PRO A 282 29.62 -22.44 -24.21
CA PRO A 282 30.90 -22.27 -24.88
C PRO A 282 31.15 -23.43 -25.86
N SER A 283 31.52 -23.10 -27.09
CA SER A 283 31.99 -24.08 -28.07
C SER A 283 33.30 -24.68 -27.60
N SER A 284 33.30 -25.99 -27.35
CA SER A 284 34.52 -26.77 -27.28
C SER A 284 35.20 -26.79 -28.64
N THR A 285 36.36 -26.17 -28.77
CA THR A 285 37.30 -26.43 -29.86
C THR A 285 38.46 -27.24 -29.32
N HIS A 286 38.69 -28.39 -29.96
CA HIS A 286 39.94 -29.13 -29.98
C HIS A 286 41.06 -28.30 -30.59
#